data_AF-D3AN98-F1
#
_entry.id   AF-D3AN98-F1
#
_cell.length_a   1.000
_cell.length_b   1.000
_cell.length_c   1.000
_cell.angle_alpha   90.00
_cell.angle_beta   90.00
_cell.angle_gamma   90.00
#
_symmetry.space_group_name_H-M   'P 1'
#
loop_
_entity.id
_entity.type
_entity.pdbx_description
1 polymer ?
#
loop_
_entity_poly.entity_id
_entity_poly.type
_entity_poly.pdbx_seq_one_letter_code
_entity_poly.pdbx_strand_id
1 'polypeptide(L)'
;MDKEVLEQYSSLKAEYLDLQDEIRKLEKQIRKMETSRCQVSDSVKGTRPDGTYGSITITGFPVPDYYRRKKLLEKRKANLSKFELQLLELTNDVDDYINSLADSRMRRMIRYKFFDELSWVQVAHRMGGKYTADSCRKQIERFLEEK
;
A
#
# COMPACT_ATOMS: atom_id res chain seq x y z
N MET A 1 -23.68 -8.24 -1.27
CA MET A 1 -23.64 -7.03 -0.43
C MET A 1 -22.74 -7.25 0.79
N ASP A 2 -23.09 -8.11 1.75
CA ASP A 2 -22.42 -8.22 3.06
C ASP A 2 -20.95 -8.70 3.05
N LYS A 3 -20.63 -9.73 2.26
CA LYS A 3 -19.27 -10.28 2.13
C LYS A 3 -18.36 -9.39 1.28
N GLU A 4 -18.93 -8.78 0.25
CA GLU A 4 -18.20 -7.95 -0.71
C GLU A 4 -17.58 -6.73 -0.03
N VAL A 5 -18.25 -6.15 0.97
CA VAL A 5 -17.73 -5.01 1.75
C VAL A 5 -16.44 -5.38 2.49
N LEU A 6 -16.38 -6.57 3.11
CA LEU A 6 -15.16 -7.05 3.79
C LEU A 6 -14.01 -7.33 2.80
N GLU A 7 -14.33 -7.92 1.65
CA GLU A 7 -13.34 -8.20 0.60
C GLU A 7 -12.80 -6.91 -0.02
N GLN A 8 -13.68 -5.96 -0.34
CA GLN A 8 -13.31 -4.64 -0.84
C GLN A 8 -12.44 -3.89 0.18
N TYR A 9 -12.78 -3.94 1.47
CA TYR A 9 -11.98 -3.33 2.53
C TYR A 9 -10.57 -3.91 2.58
N SER A 10 -10.46 -5.23 2.57
CA SER A 10 -9.16 -5.90 2.59
C SER A 10 -8.33 -5.56 1.34
N SER A 11 -8.95 -5.52 0.15
CA SER A 11 -8.27 -5.20 -1.10
C SER A 11 -7.77 -3.75 -1.11
N LEU A 12 -8.65 -2.80 -0.78
CA LEU A 12 -8.32 -1.37 -0.77
C LEU A 12 -7.22 -1.06 0.26
N LYS A 13 -7.24 -1.72 1.41
CA LYS A 13 -6.20 -1.56 2.42
C LYS A 13 -4.84 -2.09 1.95
N ALA A 14 -4.82 -3.21 1.22
CA ALA A 14 -3.59 -3.72 0.60
C ALA A 14 -3.05 -2.73 -0.44
N GLU A 15 -3.90 -2.21 -1.33
CA GLU A 15 -3.52 -1.20 -2.32
C GLU A 15 -2.96 0.08 -1.67
N TYR A 16 -3.58 0.52 -0.57
CA TYR A 16 -3.10 1.65 0.21
C TYR A 16 -1.69 1.42 0.76
N LEU A 17 -1.43 0.26 1.37
CA LEU A 17 -0.12 -0.09 1.91
C LEU A 17 0.95 -0.19 0.82
N ASP A 18 0.60 -0.79 -0.32
CA ASP A 18 1.50 -0.87 -1.48
C ASP A 18 1.85 0.53 -2.02
N LEU A 19 0.86 1.42 -2.14
CA LEU A 19 1.10 2.80 -2.57
C LEU A 19 1.97 3.57 -1.57
N GLN A 20 1.77 3.38 -0.26
CA GLN A 20 2.66 3.95 0.75
C GLN A 20 4.11 3.47 0.56
N ASP A 21 4.31 2.18 0.30
CA ASP A 21 5.65 1.64 0.08
C ASP A 21 6.30 2.20 -1.19
N GLU A 22 5.54 2.32 -2.29
CA GLU A 22 5.99 2.97 -3.51
C GLU A 22 6.39 4.44 -3.29
N ILE A 23 5.59 5.18 -2.52
CA ILE A 23 5.89 6.56 -2.14
C ILE A 23 7.21 6.61 -1.36
N ARG A 24 7.39 5.78 -0.33
CA ARG A 24 8.64 5.72 0.46
C ARG A 24 9.85 5.40 -0.42
N LYS A 25 9.72 4.43 -1.33
CA LYS A 25 10.78 4.09 -2.30
C LYS A 25 11.13 5.28 -3.20
N LEU A 26 10.12 5.97 -3.72
CA LEU A 26 10.32 7.14 -4.59
C LEU A 26 10.94 8.33 -3.84
N GLU A 27 10.49 8.61 -2.62
CA GLU A 27 11.09 9.63 -1.76
C GLU A 27 12.56 9.32 -1.46
N LYS A 28 12.90 8.06 -1.18
CA LYS A 28 14.29 7.64 -0.98
C LYS A 28 15.14 7.85 -2.23
N GLN A 29 14.59 7.62 -3.42
CA GLN A 29 15.28 7.89 -4.68
C GLN A 29 15.53 9.39 -4.88
N ILE A 30 14.51 10.22 -4.65
CA ILE A 30 14.63 11.68 -4.76
C ILE A 30 15.67 12.22 -3.76
N ARG A 31 15.60 11.80 -2.49
CA ARG A 31 16.58 12.19 -1.47
C ARG A 31 18.00 11.78 -1.86
N LYS A 32 18.19 10.58 -2.43
CA LYS A 32 19.51 10.16 -2.95
C LYS A 32 20.01 11.08 -4.04
N MET A 33 19.15 11.54 -4.95
CA MET A 33 19.52 12.51 -5.99
C MET A 33 19.89 13.88 -5.41
N GLU A 34 19.24 14.30 -4.33
CA GLU A 34 19.49 15.59 -3.66
C GLU A 34 20.77 15.56 -2.81
N THR A 35 21.04 14.46 -2.11
CA THR A 35 22.16 14.33 -1.17
C THR A 35 23.44 13.83 -1.84
N SER A 36 23.32 12.87 -2.75
CA SER A 36 24.45 12.44 -3.58
C SER A 36 24.54 13.45 -4.71
N ARG A 37 25.72 13.97 -5.05
CA ARG A 37 25.93 14.69 -6.31
C ARG A 37 25.73 13.72 -7.48
N CYS A 38 24.49 13.27 -7.73
CA CYS A 38 24.13 12.32 -8.77
C CYS A 38 24.47 12.96 -10.12
N GLN A 39 25.70 12.73 -10.57
CA GLN A 39 26.15 13.07 -11.90
C GLN A 39 25.81 11.90 -12.81
N VAL A 40 25.05 12.19 -13.85
CA VAL A 40 24.91 11.31 -15.00
C VAL A 40 25.93 11.78 -16.03
N SER A 41 26.65 10.84 -16.60
CA SER A 41 27.60 11.08 -17.69
C SER A 41 27.04 10.53 -18.99
N ASP A 42 27.07 11.35 -20.04
CA ASP A 42 26.74 10.94 -21.40
C ASP A 42 27.94 11.19 -22.33
N SER A 43 28.07 10.42 -23.39
CA SER A 43 29.18 10.50 -24.34
C SER A 43 28.68 10.90 -25.72
N VAL A 44 29.06 12.09 -26.16
CA VAL A 44 28.75 12.61 -27.50
C VAL A 44 30.02 12.66 -28.35
N LYS A 45 29.89 12.71 -29.69
CA LYS A 45 31.04 12.99 -30.56
C LYS A 45 31.08 14.47 -30.91
N GLY A 46 32.26 15.07 -30.86
CA GLY A 46 32.45 16.48 -31.17
C GLY A 46 33.92 16.88 -31.21
N THR A 47 34.16 18.14 -31.51
CA THR A 47 35.51 18.72 -31.49
C THR A 47 35.89 19.06 -30.06
N ARG A 48 36.98 18.48 -29.57
CA ARG A 48 37.53 18.73 -28.24
C ARG A 48 38.21 20.10 -28.16
N PRO A 49 38.50 20.62 -26.96
CA PRO A 49 39.18 21.91 -26.78
C PRO A 49 40.56 21.99 -27.47
N ASP A 50 41.20 20.85 -27.69
CA ASP A 50 42.47 20.72 -28.41
C ASP A 50 42.33 20.72 -29.94
N GLY A 51 41.09 20.83 -30.46
CA GLY A 51 40.78 20.84 -31.90
C GLY A 51 40.56 19.45 -32.50
N THR A 52 40.74 18.36 -31.74
CA THR A 52 40.58 16.99 -32.25
C THR A 52 39.13 16.54 -32.22
N TYR A 53 38.63 15.92 -33.31
CA TYR A 53 37.29 15.32 -33.30
C TYR A 53 37.30 13.95 -32.60
N GLY A 54 36.49 13.78 -31.57
CA GLY A 54 36.47 12.56 -30.77
C GLY A 54 35.28 12.49 -29.80
N SER A 55 35.29 11.48 -28.93
CA SER A 55 34.29 11.38 -27.86
C SER A 55 34.53 12.46 -26.79
N ILE A 56 33.44 13.07 -26.32
CA ILE A 56 33.39 14.05 -25.24
C ILE A 56 32.41 13.53 -24.19
N THR A 57 32.87 13.40 -22.94
CA THR A 57 32.02 13.02 -21.82
C THR A 57 31.45 14.27 -21.18
N ILE A 58 30.12 14.41 -21.20
CA ILE A 58 29.38 15.48 -20.54
C ILE A 58 28.83 14.91 -19.23
N THR A 59 29.13 15.55 -18.09
CA THR A 59 28.60 15.15 -16.78
C THR A 59 27.70 16.23 -16.21
N GLY A 60 26.59 15.85 -15.57
CA GLY A 60 25.64 16.81 -15.01
C GLY A 60 24.57 16.18 -14.14
N PHE A 61 23.82 17.04 -13.44
CA PHE A 61 22.66 16.60 -12.66
C PHE A 61 21.47 16.31 -13.59
N PRO A 62 20.77 15.17 -13.45
CA PRO A 62 19.65 14.81 -14.31
C PRO A 62 18.37 15.59 -13.93
N VAL A 63 18.35 16.89 -14.21
CA VAL A 63 17.24 17.81 -13.92
C VAL A 63 15.88 17.29 -14.42
N PRO A 64 15.74 16.77 -15.67
CA PRO A 64 14.44 16.32 -16.17
C PRO A 64 13.88 15.12 -15.40
N ASP A 65 14.74 14.13 -15.09
CA ASP A 65 14.33 12.94 -14.34
C ASP A 65 13.94 13.30 -12.90
N TYR A 66 14.70 14.19 -12.28
CA TYR A 66 14.41 14.70 -10.94
C TYR A 66 13.00 15.33 -10.84
N TYR A 67 12.68 16.27 -11.74
CA TYR A 67 11.35 16.89 -11.74
C TYR A 67 10.24 15.92 -12.11
N ARG A 68 10.50 14.96 -13.01
CA ARG A 68 9.55 13.89 -13.33
C ARG A 68 9.20 13.06 -12.10
N ARG A 69 10.21 12.67 -11.30
CA ARG A 69 10.01 11.93 -10.06
C ARG A 69 9.26 12.75 -9.01
N LYS A 70 9.58 14.03 -8.84
CA LYS A 70 8.82 14.91 -7.95
C LYS A 70 7.35 15.02 -8.36
N LYS A 71 7.06 15.24 -9.65
CA LYS A 71 5.67 15.29 -10.14
C LYS A 71 4.93 13.97 -9.90
N LEU A 72 5.60 12.83 -10.11
CA LEU A 72 5.03 11.51 -9.82
C LEU A 72 4.75 11.33 -8.32
N LEU A 73 5.65 11.80 -7.46
CA LEU A 73 5.48 11.76 -6.01
C LEU A 73 4.22 12.53 -5.59
N GLU A 74 4.06 13.77 -6.06
CA GLU A 74 2.87 14.57 -5.75
C GLU A 74 1.58 13.89 -6.21
N LYS A 75 1.57 13.34 -7.44
CA LYS A 75 0.42 12.58 -7.93
C LYS A 75 0.10 11.38 -7.03
N ARG A 76 1.11 10.64 -6.59
CA ARG A 76 0.93 9.48 -5.71
C ARG A 76 0.42 9.88 -4.33
N LYS A 77 0.93 10.97 -3.75
CA LYS A 77 0.41 11.51 -2.48
C LYS A 77 -1.05 11.93 -2.59
N ALA A 78 -1.43 12.60 -3.68
CA ALA A 78 -2.82 12.95 -3.93
C ALA A 78 -3.73 11.71 -4.06
N ASN A 79 -3.26 10.64 -4.72
CA ASN A 79 -3.98 9.37 -4.78
C ASN A 79 -4.07 8.70 -3.40
N LEU A 80 -3.01 8.76 -2.60
CA LEU A 80 -2.99 8.22 -1.25
C LEU A 80 -4.10 8.85 -0.39
N SER A 81 -4.23 10.18 -0.42
CA SER A 81 -5.31 10.88 0.30
C SER A 81 -6.72 10.49 -0.17
N LYS A 82 -6.89 10.13 -1.45
CA LYS A 82 -8.18 9.61 -1.93
C LYS A 82 -8.46 8.22 -1.35
N PHE A 83 -7.45 7.35 -1.30
CA PHE A 83 -7.58 6.04 -0.66
C PHE A 83 -7.85 6.15 0.84
N GLU A 84 -7.24 7.10 1.54
CA GLU A 84 -7.53 7.36 2.96
C GLU A 84 -9.01 7.69 3.18
N LEU A 85 -9.59 8.53 2.33
CA LEU A 85 -11.01 8.87 2.40
C LEU A 85 -11.90 7.67 2.10
N GLN A 86 -11.60 6.91 1.04
CA GLN A 86 -12.36 5.71 0.68
C GLN A 86 -12.28 4.62 1.76
N LEU A 87 -11.11 4.42 2.36
CA LEU A 87 -10.94 3.49 3.48
C LEU A 87 -11.75 3.93 4.70
N LEU A 88 -11.85 5.22 4.97
CA LEU A 88 -12.66 5.74 6.06
C LEU A 88 -14.16 5.48 5.83
N GLU A 89 -14.66 5.74 4.62
CA GLU A 89 -16.05 5.45 4.24
C GLU A 89 -16.34 3.96 4.37
N LEU A 90 -15.49 3.12 3.78
CA LEU A 90 -15.66 1.67 3.79
C LEU A 90 -15.49 1.07 5.19
N THR A 91 -14.72 1.72 6.07
CA THR A 91 -14.64 1.35 7.49
C THR A 91 -16.00 1.49 8.17
N ASN A 92 -16.73 2.57 7.89
CA ASN A 92 -18.07 2.74 8.43
C ASN A 92 -19.02 1.66 7.90
N ASP A 93 -18.96 1.36 6.60
CA ASP A 93 -19.79 0.30 6.00
C ASP A 93 -19.50 -1.08 6.62
N VAL A 94 -18.22 -1.39 6.87
CA VAL A 94 -17.80 -2.61 7.58
C VAL A 94 -18.33 -2.63 9.01
N ASP A 95 -18.24 -1.52 9.74
CA ASP A 95 -18.73 -1.45 11.13
C ASP A 95 -20.26 -1.59 11.19
N ASP A 96 -20.99 -0.95 10.28
CA ASP A 96 -22.44 -1.09 10.16
C ASP A 96 -22.84 -2.53 9.84
N TYR A 97 -22.12 -3.16 8.90
CA TYR A 97 -22.30 -4.58 8.60
C TYR A 97 -22.05 -5.45 9.83
N ILE A 98 -20.92 -5.28 10.51
CA ILE A 98 -20.59 -6.04 11.73
C ILE A 98 -21.68 -5.83 12.79
N ASN A 99 -22.12 -4.58 13.02
CA ASN A 99 -23.14 -4.27 14.02
C ASN A 99 -24.51 -4.88 13.68
N SER A 100 -24.84 -5.02 12.39
CA SER A 100 -26.08 -5.66 11.93
C SER A 100 -26.16 -7.16 12.26
N LEU A 101 -25.03 -7.84 12.51
CA LEU A 101 -25.02 -9.27 12.79
C LEU A 101 -25.61 -9.57 14.18
N ALA A 102 -26.55 -10.51 14.24
CA ALA A 102 -27.20 -10.87 15.50
C ALA A 102 -26.26 -11.63 16.48
N ASP A 103 -25.40 -12.54 15.99
CA ASP A 103 -24.50 -13.32 16.85
C ASP A 103 -23.28 -12.48 17.28
N SER A 104 -23.23 -12.15 18.57
CA SER A 104 -22.13 -11.39 19.17
C SER A 104 -20.77 -12.09 19.07
N ARG A 105 -20.73 -13.42 19.01
CA ARG A 105 -19.49 -14.20 18.83
C ARG A 105 -18.96 -14.02 17.42
N MET A 106 -19.84 -14.06 16.42
CA MET A 106 -19.48 -13.84 15.03
C MET A 106 -18.96 -12.42 14.80
N ARG A 107 -19.63 -11.41 15.39
CA ARG A 107 -19.15 -10.01 15.37
C ARG A 107 -17.72 -9.88 15.87
N ARG A 108 -17.42 -10.49 17.02
CA ARG A 108 -16.07 -10.48 17.61
C ARG A 108 -15.05 -11.15 16.71
N MET A 109 -15.36 -12.33 16.19
CA MET A 109 -14.44 -13.07 15.31
C MET A 109 -14.14 -12.31 14.02
N ILE A 110 -15.16 -11.75 13.36
CA ILE A 110 -15.00 -10.95 12.15
C ILE A 110 -14.17 -9.69 12.45
N ARG A 111 -14.46 -8.97 13.53
CA ARG A 111 -13.67 -7.80 13.93
C ARG A 111 -12.21 -8.16 14.16
N TYR A 112 -11.93 -9.21 14.93
CA TYR A 112 -10.56 -9.67 15.15
C TYR A 112 -9.85 -10.07 13.85
N LYS A 113 -10.57 -10.70 12.92
CA LYS A 113 -9.95 -11.21 11.71
C LYS A 113 -9.72 -10.14 10.64
N PHE A 114 -10.72 -9.32 10.37
CA PHE A 114 -10.74 -8.39 9.24
C PHE A 114 -10.38 -6.96 9.63
N PHE A 115 -10.69 -6.54 10.87
CA PHE A 115 -10.39 -5.19 11.34
C PHE A 115 -9.03 -5.13 12.05
N ASP A 116 -8.81 -6.02 13.03
CA ASP A 116 -7.56 -6.10 13.79
C ASP A 116 -6.47 -6.93 13.06
N GLU A 117 -6.78 -7.52 11.91
CA GLU A 117 -5.88 -8.32 11.06
C GLU A 117 -5.15 -9.46 11.80
N LEU A 118 -5.79 -10.03 12.82
CA LEU A 118 -5.19 -11.08 13.61
C LEU A 118 -5.08 -12.38 12.80
N SER A 119 -3.99 -13.12 13.04
CA SER A 119 -3.86 -14.50 12.57
C SER A 119 -4.94 -15.38 13.20
N TRP A 120 -5.31 -16.49 12.56
CA TRP A 120 -6.32 -17.41 13.11
C TRP A 120 -5.97 -17.93 14.51
N VAL A 121 -4.67 -18.10 14.78
CA VAL A 121 -4.16 -18.45 16.11
C VAL A 121 -4.46 -17.35 17.12
N GLN A 122 -4.14 -16.10 16.80
CA GLN A 122 -4.44 -14.94 17.67
C GLN A 122 -5.95 -14.71 17.85
N VAL A 123 -6.76 -14.90 16.80
CA VAL A 123 -8.22 -14.86 16.89
C VAL A 123 -8.72 -15.89 17.90
N ALA A 124 -8.28 -17.15 17.78
CA ALA A 124 -8.65 -18.22 18.69
C ALA A 124 -8.24 -17.91 20.14
N HIS A 125 -7.02 -17.40 20.35
CA HIS A 125 -6.57 -16.97 21.67
C HIS A 125 -7.43 -15.83 22.26
N ARG A 126 -7.81 -14.84 21.46
CA ARG A 126 -8.70 -13.75 21.92
C ARG A 126 -10.15 -14.18 22.15
N MET A 127 -10.64 -15.16 21.40
CA MET A 127 -11.94 -15.77 21.65
C MET A 127 -11.93 -16.58 22.95
N GLY A 128 -10.78 -17.18 23.29
CA GLY A 128 -10.55 -17.92 24.54
C GLY A 128 -11.26 -19.27 24.58
N GLY A 129 -11.13 -20.00 25.70
CA GLY A 129 -11.86 -21.25 25.91
C GLY A 129 -11.50 -22.37 24.91
N LYS A 130 -12.51 -22.95 24.26
CA LYS A 130 -12.37 -24.12 23.35
C LYS A 130 -12.17 -23.74 21.87
N TYR A 131 -11.94 -22.48 21.55
CA TYR A 131 -11.75 -22.05 20.17
C TYR A 131 -10.36 -22.46 19.68
N THR A 132 -10.30 -23.03 18.48
CA THR A 132 -9.06 -23.31 17.76
C THR A 132 -9.00 -22.47 16.49
N ALA A 133 -7.80 -22.28 15.93
CA ALA A 133 -7.61 -21.54 14.69
C ALA A 133 -8.51 -22.09 13.57
N ASP A 134 -8.52 -23.41 13.38
CA ASP A 134 -9.34 -24.08 12.36
C ASP A 134 -10.84 -23.96 12.63
N SER A 135 -11.26 -24.03 13.90
CA SER A 135 -12.68 -23.85 14.26
C SER A 135 -13.16 -22.45 13.93
N CYS A 136 -12.39 -21.42 14.30
CA CYS A 136 -12.71 -20.02 13.99
C CYS A 136 -12.79 -19.79 12.47
N ARG A 137 -11.81 -20.32 11.72
CA ARG A 137 -11.77 -20.20 10.26
C ARG A 137 -13.00 -20.82 9.62
N LYS A 138 -13.31 -22.07 9.95
CA LYS A 138 -14.48 -22.80 9.40
C LYS A 138 -15.81 -22.14 9.75
N GLN A 139 -15.93 -21.57 10.94
CA GLN A 139 -17.13 -20.84 11.36
C GLN A 139 -17.34 -19.57 10.51
N ILE A 140 -16.29 -18.79 10.27
CA ILE A 140 -16.37 -17.61 9.40
C ILE A 140 -16.62 -18.03 7.94
N GLU A 141 -15.92 -19.05 7.43
CA GLU A 141 -16.12 -19.56 6.07
C GLU A 141 -17.58 -19.94 5.83
N ARG A 142 -18.17 -20.77 6.71
CA ARG A 142 -19.60 -21.14 6.60
C ARG A 142 -20.53 -19.94 6.70
N PHE A 143 -20.26 -19.03 7.63
CA PHE A 143 -21.07 -17.83 7.80
C PHE A 143 -21.08 -16.93 6.56
N LEU A 144 -19.96 -16.86 5.85
CA LEU A 144 -19.81 -16.10 4.60
C LEU A 144 -20.32 -16.88 3.37
N GLU A 145 -20.60 -18.18 3.49
CA GLU A 145 -21.16 -19.02 2.43
C GLU A 145 -22.69 -19.17 2.55
N GLU A 146 -23.24 -19.12 3.77
CA GLU A 146 -24.67 -19.26 4.06
C GLU A 146 -25.50 -17.98 3.75
N LYS A 147 -24.85 -16.88 3.35
CA LYS A 147 -25.44 -15.59 3.00
C LYS A 147 -25.13 -15.21 1.55
#